data_AF-Q2JNH9-F1
#
_entry.id   AF-Q2JNH9-F1
#
_cell.length_a   1.000
_cell.length_b   1.000
_cell.length_c   1.000
_cell.angle_alpha   90.00
_cell.angle_beta   90.00
_cell.angle_gamma   90.00
#
_symmetry.space_group_name_H-M   'P 1'
#
loop_
_entity.id
_entity.type
_entity.pdbx_description
1 polymer ?
#
loop_
_entity_poly.entity_id
_entity_poly.type
_entity_poly.pdbx_seq_one_letter_code
_entity_poly.pdbx_strand_id
1 'polypeptide(L)'
;MEGEEELKALRARVRNLERSLAESEALSLQQIECIHRLEHQLLEAQAQIQERDQALQACQEEKARLAQRPTPEAFQLQQQHIEELQNLLWEMERRPTLEHYHILQQQLQTSQTEIETLKAELQRRVDPARFYQLQQELLELKQQANQLGEYAVKLPQVQLLQAQLQLRVQQLEEEKAQLQAQIQELAARPSAQELETLRAELEAAHRQAEAEWQRLKTHLETEKAHMEADLNTARQRIRELEERPTPEQWARLQAELDHLRQQASFAKAERATLLEELQQSQRQQAEQAQQIAKLEAEAAQAAHLRETESSQAQRILALEEQVQALTRELGALRAERDQLMQELAQRPTLAQWQEVQQQVQDTRESLEAARRGRELAEAHHLVSQKQIEKLQQQVMALKTECVQAHAYAQTQEKEVALLQQRNQELEEQLATLRQSASASPQPAVVEARSNHRAQERIPAAADESAPSPATTWRTPTPGIPPLTLDEREESAPLGWRQRTERLLKRSALAASRAGGETGSRNRIELPTFVQRRPY
;
A
#
# COMPACT_ATOMS: atom_id res chain seq x y z
N MET A 1 8.75 19.00 -34.91
CA MET A 1 8.28 17.60 -34.85
C MET A 1 9.33 16.73 -34.20
N GLU A 2 10.32 16.20 -34.93
CA GLU A 2 11.31 15.22 -34.44
C GLU A 2 11.96 15.62 -33.09
N GLY A 3 12.56 16.81 -33.00
CA GLY A 3 13.19 17.30 -31.76
C GLY A 3 12.25 17.46 -30.56
N GLU A 4 10.92 17.54 -30.75
CA GLU A 4 9.97 17.48 -29.63
C GLU A 4 9.75 16.05 -29.12
N GLU A 5 9.83 15.06 -30.01
CA GLU A 5 9.69 13.65 -29.68
C GLU A 5 10.96 13.14 -28.99
N GLU A 6 12.13 13.61 -29.42
CA GLU A 6 13.40 13.43 -28.71
C GLU A 6 13.37 14.06 -27.31
N LEU A 7 12.87 15.30 -27.16
CA LEU A 7 12.68 15.93 -25.86
C LEU A 7 11.70 15.17 -24.96
N LYS A 8 10.60 14.62 -25.51
CA LYS A 8 9.67 13.74 -24.78
C LYS A 8 10.35 12.44 -24.35
N ALA A 9 11.16 11.82 -25.23
CA ALA A 9 11.91 10.61 -24.94
C ALA A 9 13.00 10.81 -23.87
N LEU A 10 13.74 11.92 -23.93
CA LEU A 10 14.74 12.28 -22.93
C LEU A 10 14.09 12.55 -21.57
N ARG A 11 13.01 13.33 -21.50
CA ARG A 11 12.26 13.57 -20.24
C ARG A 11 11.69 12.28 -19.64
N ALA A 12 11.20 11.35 -20.47
CA ALA A 12 10.77 10.03 -20.02
C ALA A 12 11.94 9.18 -19.48
N ARG A 13 13.12 9.27 -20.12
CA ARG A 13 14.33 8.56 -19.69
C ARG A 13 14.88 9.11 -18.37
N VAL A 14 14.86 10.44 -18.18
CA VAL A 14 15.28 11.11 -16.94
C VAL A 14 14.37 10.73 -15.78
N ARG A 15 13.04 10.86 -15.94
CA ARG A 15 12.07 10.43 -14.92
C ARG A 15 12.18 8.94 -14.56
N ASN A 16 12.60 8.09 -15.49
CA ASN A 16 12.89 6.68 -15.21
C ASN A 16 14.22 6.49 -14.46
N LEU A 17 15.25 7.30 -14.75
CA LEU A 17 16.52 7.29 -14.00
C LEU A 17 16.31 7.78 -12.56
N GLU A 18 15.57 8.87 -12.36
CA GLU A 18 15.24 9.41 -11.03
C GLU A 18 14.43 8.42 -10.20
N ARG A 19 13.46 7.72 -10.82
CA ARG A 19 12.75 6.61 -10.17
C ARG A 19 13.70 5.48 -9.80
N SER A 20 14.56 5.04 -10.72
CA SER A 20 15.53 3.97 -10.42
C SER A 20 16.54 4.36 -9.34
N LEU A 21 16.90 5.65 -9.24
CA LEU A 21 17.75 6.17 -8.17
C LEU A 21 17.00 6.14 -6.82
N ALA A 22 15.81 6.72 -6.75
CA ALA A 22 14.98 6.70 -5.53
C ALA A 22 14.58 5.28 -5.10
N GLU A 23 14.36 4.37 -6.05
CA GLU A 23 14.15 2.93 -5.82
C GLU A 23 15.42 2.29 -5.26
N SER A 24 16.61 2.61 -5.79
CA SER A 24 17.89 2.11 -5.26
C SER A 24 18.22 2.67 -3.87
N GLU A 25 17.90 3.93 -3.58
CA GLU A 25 18.06 4.56 -2.27
C GLU A 25 17.10 3.93 -1.25
N ALA A 26 15.82 3.74 -1.61
CA ALA A 26 14.84 3.06 -0.77
C ALA A 26 15.24 1.59 -0.50
N LEU A 27 15.78 0.89 -1.51
CA LEU A 27 16.32 -0.47 -1.33
C LEU A 27 17.57 -0.48 -0.45
N SER A 28 18.46 0.50 -0.55
CA SER A 28 19.67 0.57 0.29
C SER A 28 19.32 0.86 1.76
N LEU A 29 18.35 1.74 2.02
CA LEU A 29 17.82 1.98 3.36
C LEU A 29 17.12 0.74 3.92
N GLN A 30 16.32 0.03 3.11
CA GLN A 30 15.72 -1.25 3.52
C GLN A 30 16.77 -2.33 3.81
N GLN A 31 17.89 -2.37 3.08
CA GLN A 31 19.00 -3.26 3.36
C GLN A 31 19.69 -2.91 4.68
N ILE A 32 19.94 -1.62 4.94
CA ILE A 32 20.52 -1.14 6.21
C ILE A 32 19.61 -1.46 7.41
N GLU A 33 18.30 -1.23 7.29
CA GLU A 33 17.32 -1.65 8.31
C GLU A 33 17.29 -3.17 8.49
N CYS A 34 17.40 -3.95 7.41
CA CYS A 34 17.43 -5.41 7.48
C CYS A 34 18.71 -5.90 8.19
N ILE A 35 19.87 -5.30 7.91
CA ILE A 35 21.15 -5.62 8.54
C ILE A 35 21.07 -5.36 10.05
N HIS A 36 20.68 -4.16 10.48
CA HIS A 36 20.56 -3.85 11.92
C HIS A 36 19.57 -4.78 12.65
N ARG A 37 18.47 -5.19 12.00
CA ARG A 37 17.51 -6.16 12.59
C ARG A 37 18.13 -7.56 12.72
N LEU A 38 18.92 -8.00 11.73
CA LEU A 38 19.63 -9.29 11.77
C LEU A 38 20.76 -9.28 12.80
N GLU A 39 21.48 -8.16 12.96
CA GLU A 39 22.50 -7.98 14.00
C GLU A 39 21.88 -8.04 15.40
N HIS A 40 20.74 -7.39 15.62
CA HIS A 40 19.99 -7.47 16.87
C HIS A 40 19.54 -8.90 17.18
N GLN A 41 18.95 -9.59 16.20
CA GLN A 41 18.54 -10.99 16.33
C GLN A 41 19.71 -11.94 16.60
N LEU A 42 20.90 -11.65 16.05
CA LEU A 42 22.10 -12.44 16.27
C LEU A 42 22.65 -12.24 17.70
N LEU A 43 22.59 -11.02 18.24
CA LEU A 43 22.92 -10.74 19.64
C LEU A 43 21.93 -11.40 20.62
N GLU A 44 20.63 -11.34 20.32
CA GLU A 44 19.57 -12.03 21.08
C GLU A 44 19.79 -13.55 21.09
N ALA A 45 20.08 -14.15 19.92
CA ALA A 45 20.37 -15.57 19.81
C ALA A 45 21.67 -15.97 20.54
N GLN A 46 22.70 -15.12 20.56
CA GLN A 46 23.92 -15.36 21.34
C GLN A 46 23.64 -15.36 22.85
N ALA A 47 22.80 -14.43 23.35
CA ALA A 47 22.39 -14.42 24.75
C ALA A 47 21.63 -15.70 25.13
N GLN A 48 20.65 -16.10 24.32
CA GLN A 48 19.87 -17.35 24.52
C GLN A 48 20.74 -18.61 24.52
N ILE A 49 21.80 -18.66 23.68
CA ILE A 49 22.77 -19.77 23.69
C ILE A 49 23.54 -19.79 25.02
N GLN A 50 24.02 -18.64 25.51
CA GLN A 50 24.75 -18.55 26.79
C GLN A 50 23.87 -18.97 27.98
N GLU A 51 22.61 -18.54 28.02
CA GLU A 51 21.63 -18.97 29.04
C GLU A 51 21.39 -20.49 28.98
N ARG A 52 21.26 -21.06 27.77
CA ARG A 52 21.03 -22.49 27.59
C ARG A 52 22.25 -23.32 27.98
N ASP A 53 23.47 -22.85 27.71
CA ASP A 53 24.69 -23.54 28.12
C ASP A 53 24.89 -23.50 29.64
N GLN A 54 24.53 -22.41 30.32
CA GLN A 54 24.46 -22.35 31.79
C GLN A 54 23.42 -23.34 32.35
N ALA A 55 22.22 -23.42 31.74
CA ALA A 55 21.20 -24.38 32.14
C ALA A 55 21.63 -25.84 31.91
N LEU A 56 22.38 -26.11 30.84
CA LEU A 56 22.98 -27.43 30.57
C LEU A 56 24.07 -27.80 31.58
N GLN A 57 24.89 -26.83 32.03
CA GLN A 57 25.86 -27.04 33.11
C GLN A 57 25.15 -27.39 34.44
N ALA A 58 24.12 -26.62 34.83
CA ALA A 58 23.33 -26.90 36.03
C ALA A 58 22.66 -28.29 35.98
N CYS A 59 22.14 -28.70 34.81
CA CYS A 59 21.60 -30.05 34.62
C CYS A 59 22.67 -31.15 34.68
N GLN A 60 23.90 -30.89 34.25
CA GLN A 60 25.02 -31.83 34.37
C GLN A 60 25.49 -31.95 35.83
N GLU A 61 25.53 -30.86 36.59
CA GLU A 61 25.80 -30.90 38.03
C GLU A 61 24.75 -31.70 38.80
N GLU A 62 23.45 -31.44 38.58
CA GLU A 62 22.38 -32.22 39.22
C GLU A 62 22.42 -33.69 38.80
N LYS A 63 22.75 -34.01 37.54
CA LYS A 63 22.97 -35.39 37.10
C LYS A 63 24.15 -36.04 37.84
N ALA A 64 25.24 -35.31 38.09
CA ALA A 64 26.38 -35.80 38.86
C ALA A 64 26.02 -36.01 40.34
N ARG A 65 25.29 -35.08 40.96
CA ARG A 65 24.77 -35.19 42.34
C ARG A 65 23.81 -36.37 42.50
N LEU A 66 22.96 -36.64 41.51
CA LEU A 66 22.07 -37.80 41.48
C LEU A 66 22.84 -39.12 41.29
N ALA A 67 23.88 -39.13 40.45
CA ALA A 67 24.74 -40.30 40.26
C ALA A 67 25.61 -40.65 41.49
N GLN A 68 25.79 -39.70 42.42
CA GLN A 68 26.47 -39.90 43.70
C GLN A 68 25.54 -40.37 44.84
N ARG A 69 24.23 -40.54 44.59
CA ARG A 69 23.31 -41.11 45.59
C ARG A 69 23.52 -42.62 45.71
N PRO A 70 23.44 -43.21 46.93
CA PRO A 70 23.72 -44.63 47.15
C PRO A 70 22.57 -45.55 46.69
N THR A 71 22.34 -45.64 45.38
CA THR A 71 21.46 -46.65 44.78
C THR A 71 21.89 -48.10 45.01
N PRO A 72 23.19 -48.50 45.06
CA PRO A 72 23.54 -49.90 45.34
C PRO A 72 23.25 -50.31 46.78
N GLU A 73 23.38 -49.41 47.76
CA GLU A 73 23.10 -49.71 49.18
C GLU A 73 21.60 -49.96 49.40
N ALA A 74 20.75 -49.14 48.79
CA ALA A 74 19.30 -49.34 48.80
C ALA A 74 18.89 -50.67 48.15
N PHE A 75 19.56 -51.07 47.06
CA PHE A 75 19.30 -52.35 46.39
C PHE A 75 19.81 -53.56 47.22
N GLN A 76 20.94 -53.42 47.91
CA GLN A 76 21.46 -54.46 48.82
C GLN A 76 20.56 -54.66 50.04
N LEU A 77 20.09 -53.58 50.66
CA LEU A 77 19.10 -53.63 51.74
C LEU A 77 17.79 -54.28 51.26
N GLN A 78 17.34 -53.97 50.03
CA GLN A 78 16.16 -54.61 49.44
C GLN A 78 16.38 -56.11 49.18
N GLN A 79 17.57 -56.54 48.74
CA GLN A 79 17.89 -57.98 48.60
C GLN A 79 17.91 -58.69 49.96
N GLN A 80 18.55 -58.11 50.98
CA GLN A 80 18.58 -58.66 52.34
C GLN A 80 17.17 -58.86 52.89
N HIS A 81 16.29 -57.87 52.74
CA HIS A 81 14.91 -57.98 53.20
C HIS A 81 14.08 -59.03 52.43
N ILE A 82 14.36 -59.23 51.14
CA ILE A 82 13.76 -60.32 50.35
C ILE A 82 14.24 -61.69 50.85
N GLU A 83 15.51 -61.83 51.23
CA GLU A 83 16.05 -63.07 51.82
C GLU A 83 15.45 -63.35 53.21
N GLU A 84 15.29 -62.33 54.06
CA GLU A 84 14.57 -62.43 55.34
C GLU A 84 13.13 -62.93 55.16
N LEU A 85 12.37 -62.35 54.22
CA LEU A 85 11.00 -62.73 53.91
C LEU A 85 10.91 -64.17 53.37
N GLN A 86 11.87 -64.61 52.54
CA GLN A 86 11.94 -66.00 52.06
C GLN A 86 12.20 -66.99 53.19
N ASN A 87 13.09 -66.64 54.14
CA ASN A 87 13.36 -67.47 55.32
C ASN A 87 12.11 -67.59 56.22
N LEU A 88 11.42 -66.47 56.51
CA LEU A 88 10.19 -66.47 57.32
C LEU A 88 9.07 -67.29 56.67
N LEU A 89 8.90 -67.22 55.35
CA LEU A 89 7.94 -68.05 54.61
C LEU A 89 8.30 -69.55 54.70
N TRP A 90 9.58 -69.90 54.54
CA TRP A 90 10.06 -71.29 54.65
C TRP A 90 9.92 -71.88 56.06
N GLU A 91 10.07 -71.06 57.10
CA GLU A 91 9.78 -71.45 58.49
C GLU A 91 8.27 -71.66 58.71
N MET A 92 7.42 -70.78 58.15
CA MET A 92 5.97 -70.92 58.20
C MET A 92 5.44 -72.18 57.49
N GLU A 93 6.00 -72.56 56.34
CA GLU A 93 5.64 -73.81 55.65
C GLU A 93 5.90 -75.05 56.50
N ARG A 94 6.86 -74.98 57.44
CA ARG A 94 7.25 -76.08 58.33
C ARG A 94 6.55 -76.05 59.68
N ARG A 95 6.32 -74.87 60.26
CA ARG A 95 5.70 -74.66 61.58
C ARG A 95 4.92 -73.34 61.63
N PRO A 96 3.69 -73.27 61.10
CA PRO A 96 2.90 -72.05 61.15
C PRO A 96 2.50 -71.71 62.60
N THR A 97 3.01 -70.59 63.11
CA THR A 97 2.52 -69.97 64.37
C THR A 97 1.85 -68.63 64.06
N LEU A 98 0.96 -68.19 64.95
CA LEU A 98 0.26 -66.91 64.80
C LEU A 98 1.23 -65.70 64.76
N GLU A 99 2.39 -65.81 65.41
CA GLU A 99 3.41 -64.77 65.44
C GLU A 99 4.03 -64.52 64.06
N HIS A 100 4.37 -65.58 63.31
CA HIS A 100 4.87 -65.43 61.94
C HIS A 100 3.82 -64.80 61.01
N TYR A 101 2.54 -65.18 61.16
CA TYR A 101 1.44 -64.54 60.43
C TYR A 101 1.31 -63.05 60.77
N HIS A 102 1.46 -62.66 62.03
CA HIS A 102 1.48 -61.25 62.44
C HIS A 102 2.71 -60.50 61.90
N ILE A 103 3.90 -61.10 61.90
CA ILE A 103 5.13 -60.50 61.36
C ILE A 103 4.98 -60.25 59.85
N LEU A 104 4.56 -61.24 59.07
CA LEU A 104 4.33 -61.05 57.63
C LEU A 104 3.18 -60.07 57.36
N GLN A 105 2.11 -60.07 58.16
CA GLN A 105 1.02 -59.10 58.01
C GLN A 105 1.48 -57.66 58.32
N GLN A 106 2.35 -57.48 59.32
CA GLN A 106 2.95 -56.19 59.66
C GLN A 106 3.92 -55.71 58.57
N GLN A 107 4.80 -56.59 58.06
CA GLN A 107 5.74 -56.26 56.99
C GLN A 107 5.02 -56.00 55.64
N LEU A 108 3.91 -56.69 55.37
CA LEU A 108 3.04 -56.40 54.23
C LEU A 108 2.38 -55.02 54.38
N GLN A 109 1.97 -54.63 55.60
CA GLN A 109 1.40 -53.30 55.85
C GLN A 109 2.46 -52.18 55.75
N THR A 110 3.67 -52.35 56.30
CA THR A 110 4.73 -51.34 56.18
C THR A 110 5.13 -51.16 54.72
N SER A 111 5.43 -52.26 54.00
CA SER A 111 5.77 -52.20 52.57
C SER A 111 4.65 -51.63 51.70
N GLN A 112 3.36 -51.87 52.03
CA GLN A 112 2.25 -51.17 51.36
C GLN A 112 2.30 -49.66 51.61
N THR A 113 2.48 -49.20 52.86
CA THR A 113 2.61 -47.75 53.15
C THR A 113 3.87 -47.10 52.55
N GLU A 114 4.96 -47.85 52.42
CA GLU A 114 6.19 -47.41 51.75
C GLU A 114 6.00 -47.30 50.24
N ILE A 115 5.30 -48.26 49.61
CA ILE A 115 4.91 -48.18 48.20
C ILE A 115 3.98 -46.99 47.96
N GLU A 116 3.03 -46.70 48.87
CA GLU A 116 2.15 -45.54 48.73
C GLU A 116 2.87 -44.20 48.95
N THR A 117 3.81 -44.09 49.89
CA THR A 117 4.60 -42.87 50.07
C THR A 117 5.59 -42.66 48.91
N LEU A 118 6.27 -43.69 48.42
CA LEU A 118 7.14 -43.61 47.23
C LEU A 118 6.35 -43.27 45.96
N LYS A 119 5.12 -43.81 45.81
CA LYS A 119 4.21 -43.46 44.72
C LYS A 119 3.76 -41.99 44.81
N ALA A 120 3.46 -41.48 46.00
CA ALA A 120 3.14 -40.08 46.23
C ALA A 120 4.35 -39.16 45.99
N GLU A 121 5.58 -39.58 46.35
CA GLU A 121 6.80 -38.84 46.03
C GLU A 121 7.10 -38.83 44.52
N LEU A 122 6.91 -39.95 43.82
CA LEU A 122 7.02 -39.99 42.35
C LEU A 122 6.00 -39.07 41.69
N GLN A 123 4.74 -39.06 42.16
CA GLN A 123 3.71 -38.15 41.68
C GLN A 123 4.00 -36.67 41.99
N ARG A 124 4.70 -36.36 43.09
CA ARG A 124 5.20 -35.01 43.40
C ARG A 124 6.45 -34.59 42.63
N ARG A 125 7.24 -35.55 42.12
CA ARG A 125 8.47 -35.29 41.35
C ARG A 125 8.21 -35.20 39.84
N VAL A 126 7.20 -35.93 39.34
CA VAL A 126 6.79 -35.93 37.94
C VAL A 126 5.59 -34.99 37.76
N ASP A 127 5.83 -33.68 37.84
CA ASP A 127 4.84 -32.65 37.53
C ASP A 127 4.37 -32.79 36.06
N PRO A 128 3.13 -33.21 35.77
CA PRO A 128 2.69 -33.41 34.40
C PRO A 128 2.59 -32.06 33.66
N ALA A 129 2.18 -31.01 34.38
CA ALA A 129 2.14 -29.64 33.85
C ALA A 129 3.53 -29.17 33.39
N ARG A 130 4.58 -29.41 34.18
CA ARG A 130 5.96 -29.04 33.83
C ARG A 130 6.48 -29.84 32.63
N PHE A 131 6.10 -31.10 32.50
CA PHE A 131 6.41 -31.90 31.30
C PHE A 131 5.76 -31.32 30.04
N TYR A 132 4.48 -30.94 30.11
CA TYR A 132 3.79 -30.31 28.97
C TYR A 132 4.32 -28.90 28.64
N GLN A 133 4.72 -28.11 29.65
CA GLN A 133 5.40 -26.82 29.45
C GLN A 133 6.74 -27.01 28.71
N LEU A 134 7.61 -27.88 29.21
CA LEU A 134 8.87 -28.24 28.53
C LEU A 134 8.65 -28.79 27.11
N GLN A 135 7.53 -29.48 26.86
CA GLN A 135 7.16 -29.96 25.52
C GLN A 135 6.73 -28.83 24.58
N GLN A 136 6.07 -27.78 25.09
CA GLN A 136 5.72 -26.57 24.34
C GLN A 136 6.96 -25.71 24.04
N GLU A 137 7.80 -25.46 25.06
CA GLU A 137 9.08 -24.76 24.94
C GLU A 137 9.98 -25.43 23.88
N LEU A 138 10.08 -26.78 23.88
CA LEU A 138 10.82 -27.55 22.85
C LEU A 138 10.25 -27.41 21.43
N LEU A 139 8.99 -27.03 21.29
CA LEU A 139 8.31 -26.87 19.99
C LEU A 139 8.51 -25.44 19.48
N GLU A 140 8.43 -24.45 20.36
CA GLU A 140 8.75 -23.04 20.08
C GLU A 140 10.23 -22.86 19.71
N LEU A 141 11.16 -23.43 20.49
CA LEU A 141 12.60 -23.45 20.19
C LEU A 141 12.90 -24.11 18.83
N LYS A 142 12.14 -25.13 18.43
CA LYS A 142 12.27 -25.74 17.09
C LYS A 142 11.78 -24.81 15.98
N GLN A 143 10.73 -24.02 16.19
CA GLN A 143 10.28 -23.03 15.21
C GLN A 143 11.30 -21.90 15.06
N GLN A 144 11.85 -21.40 16.17
CA GLN A 144 12.93 -20.39 16.16
C GLN A 144 14.19 -20.92 15.45
N ALA A 145 14.62 -22.16 15.74
CA ALA A 145 15.76 -22.78 15.06
C ALA A 145 15.55 -22.92 13.54
N ASN A 146 14.33 -23.24 13.09
CA ASN A 146 14.00 -23.29 11.67
C ASN A 146 14.07 -21.90 11.01
N GLN A 147 13.56 -20.86 11.68
CA GLN A 147 13.64 -19.47 11.18
C GLN A 147 15.10 -19.00 11.07
N LEU A 148 15.93 -19.27 12.09
CA LEU A 148 17.37 -18.99 12.04
C LEU A 148 18.07 -19.75 10.91
N GLY A 149 17.64 -20.98 10.61
CA GLY A 149 18.09 -21.74 9.43
C GLY A 149 17.77 -21.03 8.10
N GLU A 150 16.56 -20.47 7.95
CA GLU A 150 16.21 -19.68 6.77
C GLU A 150 17.03 -18.39 6.61
N TYR A 151 17.41 -17.73 7.72
CA TYR A 151 18.30 -16.57 7.68
C TYR A 151 19.76 -16.97 7.37
N ALA A 152 20.24 -18.08 7.93
CA ALA A 152 21.57 -18.61 7.65
C ALA A 152 21.78 -18.98 6.17
N VAL A 153 20.73 -19.41 5.46
CA VAL A 153 20.77 -19.64 4.00
C VAL A 153 20.84 -18.33 3.19
N LYS A 154 20.31 -17.22 3.72
CA LYS A 154 20.32 -15.90 3.07
C LYS A 154 21.62 -15.13 3.32
N LEU A 155 22.30 -15.37 4.44
CA LEU A 155 23.53 -14.67 4.84
C LEU A 155 24.64 -14.67 3.76
N PRO A 156 24.97 -15.79 3.08
CA PRO A 156 26.00 -15.80 2.04
C PRO A 156 25.63 -14.97 0.81
N GLN A 157 24.33 -14.82 0.53
CA GLN A 157 23.85 -14.00 -0.58
C GLN A 157 23.98 -12.51 -0.27
N VAL A 158 23.76 -12.10 0.98
CA VAL A 158 24.05 -10.74 1.46
C VAL A 158 25.56 -10.45 1.41
N GLN A 159 26.39 -11.38 1.87
CA GLN A 159 27.86 -11.25 1.80
C GLN A 159 28.38 -11.14 0.35
N LEU A 160 27.82 -11.91 -0.58
CA LEU A 160 28.16 -11.82 -2.01
C LEU A 160 27.77 -10.46 -2.60
N LEU A 161 26.59 -9.94 -2.29
CA LEU A 161 26.15 -8.61 -2.71
C LEU A 161 27.04 -7.50 -2.10
N GLN A 162 27.42 -7.62 -0.84
CA GLN A 162 28.33 -6.69 -0.17
C GLN A 162 29.72 -6.65 -0.82
N ALA A 163 30.27 -7.82 -1.19
CA ALA A 163 31.53 -7.91 -1.92
C ALA A 163 31.43 -7.32 -3.35
N GLN A 164 30.31 -7.53 -4.04
CA GLN A 164 30.05 -6.92 -5.35
C GLN A 164 29.94 -5.39 -5.27
N LEU A 165 29.30 -4.85 -4.22
CA LEU A 165 29.23 -3.41 -3.97
C LEU A 165 30.61 -2.82 -3.66
N GLN A 166 31.42 -3.47 -2.81
CA GLN A 166 32.79 -3.05 -2.52
C GLN A 166 33.65 -3.00 -3.79
N LEU A 167 33.58 -4.03 -4.63
CA LEU A 167 34.31 -4.06 -5.91
C LEU A 167 33.86 -2.93 -6.85
N ARG A 168 32.56 -2.60 -6.91
CA ARG A 168 32.08 -1.50 -7.76
C ARG A 168 32.45 -0.12 -7.21
N VAL A 169 32.55 0.05 -5.89
CA VAL A 169 33.08 1.28 -5.27
C VAL A 169 34.55 1.49 -5.65
N GLN A 170 35.39 0.45 -5.53
CA GLN A 170 36.80 0.53 -5.93
C GLN A 170 36.97 0.92 -7.40
N GLN A 171 36.18 0.32 -8.31
CA GLN A 171 36.18 0.71 -9.73
C GLN A 171 35.79 2.19 -9.93
N LEU A 172 34.81 2.71 -9.19
CA LEU A 172 34.41 4.12 -9.26
C LEU A 172 35.49 5.06 -8.68
N GLU A 173 36.25 4.62 -7.69
CA GLU A 173 37.41 5.36 -7.15
C GLU A 173 38.58 5.39 -8.15
N GLU A 174 38.84 4.29 -8.85
CA GLU A 174 39.82 4.22 -9.95
C GLU A 174 39.39 5.08 -11.15
N GLU A 175 38.13 4.97 -11.60
CA GLU A 175 37.53 5.81 -12.65
C GLU A 175 37.67 7.31 -12.29
N LYS A 176 37.38 7.67 -11.04
CA LYS A 176 37.55 9.04 -10.53
C LYS A 176 39.02 9.48 -10.52
N ALA A 177 39.95 8.65 -10.08
CA ALA A 177 41.37 8.97 -10.04
C ALA A 177 41.94 9.22 -11.44
N GLN A 178 41.54 8.40 -12.42
CA GLN A 178 41.89 8.57 -13.83
C GLN A 178 41.34 9.89 -14.39
N LEU A 179 40.09 10.23 -14.11
CA LEU A 179 39.48 11.51 -14.51
C LEU A 179 40.19 12.72 -13.86
N GLN A 180 40.57 12.62 -12.58
CA GLN A 180 41.33 13.69 -11.92
C GLN A 180 42.74 13.86 -12.50
N ALA A 181 43.41 12.77 -12.90
CA ALA A 181 44.69 12.84 -13.61
C ALA A 181 44.53 13.52 -14.99
N GLN A 182 43.52 13.13 -15.77
CA GLN A 182 43.21 13.76 -17.06
C GLN A 182 42.88 15.26 -16.91
N ILE A 183 42.15 15.66 -15.88
CA ILE A 183 41.88 17.09 -15.58
C ILE A 183 43.18 17.84 -15.25
N GLN A 184 44.13 17.23 -14.54
CA GLN A 184 45.44 17.84 -14.28
C GLN A 184 46.29 17.93 -15.55
N GLU A 185 46.31 16.90 -16.41
CA GLU A 185 46.97 16.95 -17.72
C GLU A 185 46.36 18.03 -18.63
N LEU A 186 45.04 18.21 -18.61
CA LEU A 186 44.34 19.28 -19.33
C LEU A 186 44.72 20.67 -18.79
N ALA A 187 44.71 20.85 -17.47
CA ALA A 187 45.07 22.10 -16.81
C ALA A 187 46.57 22.45 -16.94
N ALA A 188 47.42 21.46 -17.19
CA ALA A 188 48.86 21.62 -17.41
C ALA A 188 49.25 21.80 -18.89
N ARG A 189 48.29 21.74 -19.84
CA ARG A 189 48.57 22.06 -21.25
C ARG A 189 48.91 23.56 -21.38
N PRO A 190 49.93 23.92 -22.17
CA PRO A 190 50.21 25.32 -22.46
C PRO A 190 48.98 25.97 -23.08
N SER A 191 48.70 27.21 -22.68
CA SER A 191 47.56 27.97 -23.17
C SER A 191 47.65 28.19 -24.69
N ALA A 192 46.52 28.47 -25.31
CA ALA A 192 46.48 28.79 -26.75
C ALA A 192 47.45 29.93 -27.10
N GLN A 193 47.57 30.90 -26.20
CA GLN A 193 48.41 32.08 -26.35
C GLN A 193 49.90 31.76 -26.25
N GLU A 194 50.32 30.83 -25.38
CA GLU A 194 51.71 30.34 -25.30
C GLU A 194 52.08 29.51 -26.53
N LEU A 195 51.15 28.70 -27.06
CA LEU A 195 51.35 27.98 -28.32
C LEU A 195 51.42 28.93 -29.53
N GLU A 196 50.67 30.04 -29.53
CA GLU A 196 50.74 31.07 -30.57
C GLU A 196 52.05 31.88 -30.49
N THR A 197 52.54 32.23 -29.30
CA THR A 197 53.85 32.90 -29.16
C THR A 197 54.99 31.98 -29.58
N LEU A 198 54.99 30.71 -29.15
CA LEU A 198 56.01 29.75 -29.57
C LEU A 198 56.00 29.48 -31.08
N ARG A 199 54.81 29.46 -31.72
CA ARG A 199 54.70 29.39 -33.19
C ARG A 199 55.26 30.63 -33.87
N ALA A 200 54.96 31.82 -33.38
CA ALA A 200 55.48 33.07 -33.93
C ALA A 200 57.01 33.17 -33.80
N GLU A 201 57.58 32.74 -32.66
CA GLU A 201 59.02 32.66 -32.42
C GLU A 201 59.70 31.63 -33.33
N LEU A 202 59.12 30.44 -33.50
CA LEU A 202 59.65 29.38 -34.35
C LEU A 202 59.57 29.77 -35.84
N GLU A 203 58.48 30.41 -36.27
CA GLU A 203 58.37 31.02 -37.61
C GLU A 203 59.41 32.13 -37.84
N ALA A 204 59.67 32.99 -36.85
CA ALA A 204 60.67 34.05 -36.95
C ALA A 204 62.08 33.47 -37.07
N ALA A 205 62.41 32.48 -36.24
CA ALA A 205 63.68 31.75 -36.29
C ALA A 205 63.86 31.02 -37.64
N HIS A 206 62.82 30.40 -38.17
CA HIS A 206 62.86 29.73 -39.46
C HIS A 206 63.12 30.72 -40.61
N ARG A 207 62.37 31.83 -40.68
CA ARG A 207 62.59 32.89 -41.69
C ARG A 207 63.99 33.51 -41.60
N GLN A 208 64.54 33.65 -40.39
CA GLN A 208 65.92 34.12 -40.21
C GLN A 208 66.94 33.10 -40.74
N ALA A 209 66.78 31.81 -40.40
CA ALA A 209 67.64 30.74 -40.89
C ALA A 209 67.58 30.59 -42.42
N GLU A 210 66.40 30.73 -43.04
CA GLU A 210 66.25 30.79 -44.50
C GLU A 210 67.02 31.98 -45.11
N ALA A 211 66.90 33.18 -44.52
CA ALA A 211 67.58 34.37 -45.01
C ALA A 211 69.12 34.26 -44.87
N GLU A 212 69.62 33.63 -43.81
CA GLU A 212 71.03 33.34 -43.60
C GLU A 212 71.54 32.26 -44.57
N TRP A 213 70.76 31.20 -44.82
CA TRP A 213 71.07 30.18 -45.83
C TRP A 213 71.15 30.76 -47.25
N GLN A 214 70.22 31.62 -47.65
CA GLN A 214 70.27 32.28 -48.96
C GLN A 214 71.50 33.18 -49.10
N ARG A 215 71.86 33.94 -48.05
CA ARG A 215 73.09 34.76 -48.03
C ARG A 215 74.33 33.90 -48.20
N LEU A 216 74.50 32.86 -47.38
CA LEU A 216 75.62 31.92 -47.47
C LEU A 216 75.68 31.29 -48.86
N LYS A 217 74.57 30.80 -49.40
CA LYS A 217 74.51 30.24 -50.76
C LYS A 217 75.01 31.24 -51.81
N THR A 218 74.53 32.49 -51.79
CA THR A 218 75.00 33.51 -52.75
C THR A 218 76.49 33.83 -52.59
N HIS A 219 77.00 33.85 -51.35
CA HIS A 219 78.42 34.05 -51.07
C HIS A 219 79.26 32.93 -51.67
N LEU A 220 78.87 31.67 -51.46
CA LEU A 220 79.55 30.50 -52.02
C LEU A 220 79.47 30.42 -53.55
N GLU A 221 78.36 30.85 -54.15
CA GLU A 221 78.25 30.97 -55.60
C GLU A 221 79.21 32.05 -56.16
N THR A 222 79.41 33.17 -55.45
CA THR A 222 80.41 34.19 -55.84
C THR A 222 81.86 33.75 -55.61
N GLU A 223 82.18 33.10 -54.50
CA GLU A 223 83.54 32.60 -54.22
C GLU A 223 83.93 31.48 -55.16
N LYS A 224 82.99 30.56 -55.46
CA LYS A 224 83.20 29.55 -56.49
C LYS A 224 83.51 30.19 -57.85
N ALA A 225 82.78 31.23 -58.25
CA ALA A 225 83.03 31.92 -59.52
C ALA A 225 84.39 32.63 -59.55
N HIS A 226 84.81 33.23 -58.42
CA HIS A 226 86.14 33.82 -58.28
C HIS A 226 87.25 32.76 -58.37
N MET A 227 87.11 31.63 -57.66
CA MET A 227 88.05 30.52 -57.70
C MET A 227 88.12 29.85 -59.07
N GLU A 228 87.00 29.73 -59.80
CA GLU A 228 86.99 29.26 -61.18
C GLU A 228 87.70 30.24 -62.15
N ALA A 229 87.60 31.55 -61.92
CA ALA A 229 88.34 32.57 -62.68
C ALA A 229 89.85 32.52 -62.41
N ASP A 230 90.26 32.40 -61.14
CA ASP A 230 91.67 32.31 -60.74
C ASP A 230 92.32 31.01 -61.26
N LEU A 231 91.62 29.88 -61.16
CA LEU A 231 92.09 28.59 -61.67
C LEU A 231 92.21 28.60 -63.20
N ASN A 232 91.33 29.31 -63.92
CA ASN A 232 91.48 29.53 -65.36
C ASN A 232 92.64 30.47 -65.70
N THR A 233 92.87 31.51 -64.91
CA THR A 233 94.03 32.42 -65.06
C THR A 233 95.35 31.68 -64.80
N ALA A 234 95.41 30.82 -63.79
CA ALA A 234 96.55 29.94 -63.52
C ALA A 234 96.80 28.96 -64.68
N ARG A 235 95.74 28.37 -65.27
CA ARG A 235 95.84 27.52 -66.46
C ARG A 235 96.37 28.26 -67.70
N GLN A 236 96.10 29.54 -67.85
CA GLN A 236 96.71 30.35 -68.92
C GLN A 236 98.21 30.54 -68.66
N ARG A 237 98.59 30.95 -67.45
CA ARG A 237 100.01 31.15 -67.07
C ARG A 237 100.85 29.87 -67.18
N ILE A 238 100.30 28.71 -66.81
CA ILE A 238 100.97 27.42 -67.02
C ILE A 238 101.27 27.20 -68.52
N ARG A 239 100.32 27.47 -69.42
CA ARG A 239 100.53 27.34 -70.88
C ARG A 239 101.56 28.34 -71.42
N GLU A 240 101.57 29.56 -70.89
CA GLU A 240 102.58 30.59 -71.22
C GLU A 240 103.99 30.16 -70.77
N LEU A 241 104.10 29.36 -69.71
CA LEU A 241 105.35 28.85 -69.16
C LEU A 241 105.77 27.47 -69.74
N GLU A 242 104.88 26.76 -70.42
CA GLU A 242 105.20 25.53 -71.18
C GLU A 242 106.07 25.84 -72.43
N GLU A 243 106.16 27.09 -72.89
CA GLU A 243 107.09 27.53 -73.94
C GLU A 243 108.55 27.63 -73.46
N ARG A 244 109.18 26.47 -73.28
CA ARG A 244 110.64 26.26 -73.08
C ARG A 244 111.32 27.14 -72.01
N PRO A 245 111.19 26.80 -70.72
CA PRO A 245 111.88 27.50 -69.64
C PRO A 245 113.40 27.23 -69.58
N THR A 246 114.17 28.30 -69.35
CA THR A 246 115.55 28.26 -68.83
C THR A 246 115.59 27.75 -67.37
N PRO A 247 116.75 27.36 -66.80
CA PRO A 247 116.81 26.87 -65.41
C PRO A 247 116.22 27.83 -64.35
N GLU A 248 116.33 29.15 -64.55
CA GLU A 248 115.67 30.13 -63.67
C GLU A 248 114.14 30.10 -63.79
N GLN A 249 113.61 29.96 -65.01
CA GLN A 249 112.18 29.79 -65.25
C GLN A 249 111.68 28.45 -64.70
N TRP A 250 112.50 27.39 -64.70
CA TRP A 250 112.14 26.10 -64.09
C TRP A 250 112.07 26.18 -62.56
N ALA A 251 112.97 26.94 -61.92
CA ALA A 251 112.87 27.23 -60.49
C ALA A 251 111.61 28.05 -60.13
N ARG A 252 111.19 29.00 -60.99
CA ARG A 252 109.92 29.74 -60.84
C ARG A 252 108.71 28.83 -61.02
N LEU A 253 108.67 28.03 -62.09
CA LEU A 253 107.62 27.04 -62.35
C LEU A 253 107.44 26.06 -61.19
N GLN A 254 108.53 25.58 -60.59
CA GLN A 254 108.48 24.70 -59.43
C GLN A 254 107.83 25.40 -58.22
N ALA A 255 108.21 26.66 -57.94
CA ALA A 255 107.63 27.45 -56.86
C ALA A 255 106.15 27.80 -57.11
N GLU A 256 105.76 28.11 -58.34
CA GLU A 256 104.37 28.36 -58.72
C GLU A 256 103.51 27.09 -58.61
N LEU A 257 104.05 25.92 -59.00
CA LEU A 257 103.36 24.63 -58.89
C LEU A 257 103.17 24.23 -57.42
N ASP A 258 104.15 24.49 -56.55
CA ASP A 258 104.01 24.28 -55.11
C ASP A 258 103.09 25.32 -54.44
N HIS A 259 103.02 26.56 -54.93
CA HIS A 259 102.00 27.53 -54.51
C HIS A 259 100.57 27.10 -54.93
N LEU A 260 100.39 26.63 -56.16
CA LEU A 260 99.11 26.08 -56.64
C LEU A 260 98.69 24.82 -55.87
N ARG A 261 99.64 24.00 -55.41
CA ARG A 261 99.36 22.88 -54.48
C ARG A 261 98.86 23.36 -53.12
N GLN A 262 99.39 24.45 -52.59
CA GLN A 262 98.91 25.07 -51.35
C GLN A 262 97.50 25.66 -51.52
N GLN A 263 97.25 26.41 -52.60
CA GLN A 263 95.91 26.90 -52.92
C GLN A 263 94.90 25.74 -53.06
N ALA A 264 95.28 24.67 -53.77
CA ALA A 264 94.43 23.49 -53.95
C ALA A 264 94.29 22.60 -52.70
N SER A 265 95.11 22.79 -51.65
CA SER A 265 94.88 22.17 -50.34
C SER A 265 93.96 23.02 -49.46
N PHE A 266 94.08 24.35 -49.53
CA PHE A 266 93.18 25.31 -48.87
C PHE A 266 91.74 25.17 -49.38
N ALA A 267 91.53 25.21 -50.69
CA ALA A 267 90.23 25.02 -51.34
C ALA A 267 89.57 23.64 -51.06
N LYS A 268 90.37 22.64 -50.67
CA LYS A 268 89.85 21.33 -50.21
C LYS A 268 89.41 21.35 -48.75
N ALA A 269 90.07 22.13 -47.90
CA ALA A 269 89.67 22.34 -46.51
C ALA A 269 88.37 23.16 -46.44
N GLU A 270 88.28 24.26 -47.19
CA GLU A 270 87.06 25.08 -47.31
C GLU A 270 85.89 24.25 -47.83
N ARG A 271 86.09 23.45 -48.90
CA ARG A 271 85.04 22.54 -49.38
C ARG A 271 84.63 21.49 -48.33
N ALA A 272 85.51 21.10 -47.41
CA ALA A 272 85.15 20.16 -46.35
C ALA A 272 84.28 20.83 -45.27
N THR A 273 84.64 22.01 -44.78
CA THR A 273 83.84 22.73 -43.78
C THR A 273 82.44 23.06 -44.30
N LEU A 274 82.33 23.51 -45.56
CA LEU A 274 81.04 23.81 -46.19
C LEU A 274 80.13 22.58 -46.37
N LEU A 275 80.71 21.37 -46.50
CA LEU A 275 79.93 20.12 -46.51
C LEU A 275 79.49 19.70 -45.09
N GLU A 276 80.28 20.01 -44.07
CA GLU A 276 79.89 19.83 -42.67
C GLU A 276 78.79 20.81 -42.24
N GLU A 277 78.90 22.09 -42.62
CA GLU A 277 77.86 23.11 -42.43
C GLU A 277 76.54 22.72 -43.12
N LEU A 278 76.60 22.22 -44.36
CA LEU A 278 75.42 21.73 -45.06
C LEU A 278 74.78 20.53 -44.35
N GLN A 279 75.57 19.59 -43.80
CA GLN A 279 75.03 18.51 -42.98
C GLN A 279 74.43 19.00 -41.66
N GLN A 280 75.04 20.00 -41.00
CA GLN A 280 74.50 20.57 -39.77
C GLN A 280 73.16 21.27 -40.03
N SER A 281 73.06 22.06 -41.10
CA SER A 281 71.81 22.71 -41.54
C SER A 281 70.71 21.67 -41.86
N GLN A 282 71.04 20.58 -42.55
CA GLN A 282 70.08 19.50 -42.81
C GLN A 282 69.60 18.77 -41.54
N ARG A 283 70.47 18.60 -40.53
CA ARG A 283 70.07 18.02 -39.22
C ARG A 283 69.14 18.98 -38.47
N GLN A 284 69.47 20.27 -38.42
CA GLN A 284 68.61 21.30 -37.82
C GLN A 284 67.23 21.37 -38.49
N GLN A 285 67.16 21.28 -39.82
CA GLN A 285 65.88 21.20 -40.55
C GLN A 285 65.08 19.94 -40.20
N ALA A 286 65.73 18.78 -40.07
CA ALA A 286 65.07 17.54 -39.66
C ALA A 286 64.57 17.60 -38.20
N GLU A 287 65.32 18.24 -37.30
CA GLU A 287 64.94 18.47 -35.90
C GLU A 287 63.76 19.45 -35.80
N GLN A 288 63.77 20.55 -36.57
CA GLN A 288 62.64 21.48 -36.67
C GLN A 288 61.38 20.79 -37.21
N ALA A 289 61.49 19.98 -38.26
CA ALA A 289 60.36 19.22 -38.81
C ALA A 289 59.77 18.23 -37.79
N GLN A 290 60.61 17.58 -36.96
CA GLN A 290 60.14 16.72 -35.87
C GLN A 290 59.47 17.50 -34.72
N GLN A 291 59.91 18.73 -34.45
CA GLN A 291 59.26 19.61 -33.46
C GLN A 291 57.88 20.07 -33.96
N ILE A 292 57.78 20.48 -35.23
CA ILE A 292 56.50 20.87 -35.87
C ILE A 292 55.51 19.70 -35.81
N ALA A 293 55.91 18.50 -36.23
CA ALA A 293 55.04 17.32 -36.20
C ALA A 293 54.53 16.93 -34.79
N LYS A 294 55.32 17.21 -33.73
CA LYS A 294 54.87 17.04 -32.33
C LYS A 294 53.83 18.10 -31.95
N LEU A 295 54.10 19.38 -32.23
CA LEU A 295 53.19 20.49 -31.95
C LEU A 295 51.87 20.38 -32.73
N GLU A 296 51.87 19.78 -33.92
CA GLU A 296 50.66 19.44 -34.68
C GLU A 296 49.85 18.33 -34.00
N ALA A 297 50.50 17.25 -33.55
CA ALA A 297 49.84 16.16 -32.82
C ALA A 297 49.26 16.62 -31.47
N GLU A 298 50.00 17.45 -30.72
CA GLU A 298 49.55 18.06 -29.47
C GLU A 298 48.34 19.00 -29.69
N ALA A 299 48.38 19.81 -30.76
CA ALA A 299 47.26 20.67 -31.14
C ALA A 299 46.02 19.87 -31.58
N ALA A 300 46.20 18.76 -32.30
CA ALA A 300 45.09 17.86 -32.69
C ALA A 300 44.42 17.22 -31.46
N GLN A 301 45.20 16.80 -30.46
CA GLN A 301 44.65 16.34 -29.18
C GLN A 301 43.91 17.45 -28.44
N ALA A 302 44.45 18.68 -28.43
CA ALA A 302 43.80 19.82 -27.78
C ALA A 302 42.47 20.20 -28.46
N ALA A 303 42.37 20.06 -29.78
CA ALA A 303 41.11 20.24 -30.52
C ALA A 303 40.05 19.22 -30.10
N HIS A 304 40.39 17.92 -30.13
CA HIS A 304 39.48 16.84 -29.69
C HIS A 304 39.01 17.03 -28.24
N LEU A 305 39.90 17.47 -27.34
CA LEU A 305 39.55 17.67 -25.95
C LEU A 305 38.61 18.86 -25.76
N ARG A 306 38.81 19.98 -26.47
CA ARG A 306 37.83 21.09 -26.51
C ARG A 306 36.47 20.67 -27.08
N GLU A 307 36.43 19.80 -28.09
CA GLU A 307 35.18 19.23 -28.59
C GLU A 307 34.48 18.43 -27.49
N THR A 308 35.20 17.57 -26.75
CA THR A 308 34.62 16.84 -25.62
C THR A 308 34.14 17.76 -24.50
N GLU A 309 34.91 18.78 -24.10
CA GLU A 309 34.52 19.81 -23.13
C GLU A 309 33.25 20.54 -23.56
N SER A 310 33.15 20.94 -24.84
CA SER A 310 31.96 21.62 -25.37
C SER A 310 30.71 20.72 -25.30
N SER A 311 30.85 19.41 -25.59
CA SER A 311 29.77 18.44 -25.49
C SER A 311 29.33 18.19 -24.03
N GLN A 312 30.28 18.24 -23.08
CA GLN A 312 30.00 18.12 -21.66
C GLN A 312 29.30 19.38 -21.13
N ALA A 313 29.75 20.58 -21.52
CA ALA A 313 29.11 21.85 -21.16
C ALA A 313 27.67 21.94 -21.68
N GLN A 314 27.42 21.57 -22.95
CA GLN A 314 26.06 21.46 -23.49
C GLN A 314 25.19 20.46 -22.70
N ARG A 315 25.77 19.33 -22.28
CA ARG A 315 25.07 18.32 -21.47
C ARG A 315 24.79 18.78 -20.04
N ILE A 316 25.66 19.58 -19.44
CA ILE A 316 25.43 20.22 -18.13
C ILE A 316 24.28 21.21 -18.23
N LEU A 317 24.30 22.14 -19.19
CA LEU A 317 23.20 23.09 -19.41
C LEU A 317 21.86 22.37 -19.64
N ALA A 318 21.84 21.30 -20.45
CA ALA A 318 20.64 20.50 -20.67
C ALA A 318 20.13 19.80 -19.39
N LEU A 319 21.01 19.43 -18.44
CA LEU A 319 20.64 18.89 -17.14
C LEU A 319 20.13 19.98 -16.18
N GLU A 320 20.73 21.17 -16.19
CA GLU A 320 20.26 22.32 -15.40
C GLU A 320 18.83 22.74 -15.81
N GLU A 321 18.53 22.77 -17.11
CA GLU A 321 17.17 23.02 -17.60
C GLU A 321 16.17 21.96 -17.13
N GLN A 322 16.58 20.68 -17.07
CA GLN A 322 15.75 19.59 -16.57
C GLN A 322 15.48 19.75 -15.07
N VAL A 323 16.51 20.02 -14.25
CA VAL A 323 16.37 20.28 -12.81
C VAL A 323 15.45 21.49 -12.56
N GLN A 324 15.57 22.56 -13.34
CA GLN A 324 14.65 23.70 -13.26
C GLN A 324 13.20 23.32 -13.63
N ALA A 325 13.00 22.50 -14.66
CA ALA A 325 11.67 22.03 -15.05
C ALA A 325 11.02 21.17 -13.96
N LEU A 326 11.77 20.21 -13.41
CA LEU A 326 11.31 19.32 -12.34
C LEU A 326 11.04 20.08 -11.03
N THR A 327 11.83 21.12 -10.74
CA THR A 327 11.57 22.04 -9.61
C THR A 327 10.23 22.76 -9.76
N ARG A 328 9.86 23.17 -10.98
CA ARG A 328 8.54 23.78 -11.27
C ARG A 328 7.41 22.75 -11.14
N GLU A 329 7.61 21.52 -11.61
CA GLU A 329 6.62 20.43 -11.48
C GLU A 329 6.39 20.03 -10.01
N LEU A 330 7.45 19.93 -9.20
CA LEU A 330 7.34 19.71 -7.75
C LEU A 330 6.64 20.88 -7.03
N GLY A 331 6.80 22.11 -7.52
CA GLY A 331 6.05 23.27 -7.04
C GLY A 331 4.54 23.13 -7.29
N ALA A 332 4.15 22.73 -8.51
CA ALA A 332 2.75 22.50 -8.87
C ALA A 332 2.12 21.36 -8.05
N LEU A 333 2.78 20.20 -7.94
CA LEU A 333 2.29 19.05 -7.16
C LEU A 333 2.13 19.36 -5.66
N ARG A 334 2.94 20.26 -5.10
CA ARG A 334 2.76 20.75 -3.73
C ARG A 334 1.51 21.61 -3.60
N ALA A 335 1.26 22.51 -4.56
CA ALA A 335 0.03 23.31 -4.59
C ALA A 335 -1.23 22.45 -4.77
N GLU A 336 -1.20 21.45 -5.65
CA GLU A 336 -2.30 20.48 -5.82
C GLU A 336 -2.60 19.69 -4.53
N ARG A 337 -1.55 19.20 -3.85
CA ARG A 337 -1.67 18.56 -2.53
C ARG A 337 -2.31 19.51 -1.51
N ASP A 338 -1.89 20.76 -1.47
CA ASP A 338 -2.36 21.73 -0.48
C ASP A 338 -3.82 22.14 -0.75
N GLN A 339 -4.22 22.23 -2.03
CA GLN A 339 -5.63 22.35 -2.42
C GLN A 339 -6.43 21.11 -1.99
N LEU A 340 -5.96 19.88 -2.26
CA LEU A 340 -6.65 18.65 -1.87
C LEU A 340 -6.79 18.51 -0.34
N MET A 341 -5.81 18.97 0.42
CA MET A 341 -5.91 19.06 1.89
C MET A 341 -6.95 20.08 2.34
N GLN A 342 -7.05 21.22 1.64
CA GLN A 342 -8.09 22.22 1.90
C GLN A 342 -9.50 21.71 1.53
N GLU A 343 -9.64 21.01 0.40
CA GLU A 343 -10.88 20.34 0.00
C GLU A 343 -11.30 19.24 0.98
N LEU A 344 -10.35 18.45 1.50
CA LEU A 344 -10.59 17.46 2.55
C LEU A 344 -11.07 18.12 3.85
N ALA A 345 -10.46 19.23 4.25
CA ALA A 345 -10.87 20.01 5.42
C ALA A 345 -12.25 20.69 5.27
N GLN A 346 -12.71 20.92 4.03
CA GLN A 346 -14.05 21.43 3.73
C GLN A 346 -15.14 20.35 3.63
N ARG A 347 -14.81 19.06 3.70
CA ARG A 347 -15.83 18.00 3.63
C ARG A 347 -16.70 18.01 4.89
N PRO A 348 -18.03 17.84 4.75
CA PRO A 348 -18.93 17.82 5.90
C PRO A 348 -18.54 16.71 6.86
N THR A 349 -18.46 17.05 8.15
CA THR A 349 -17.96 16.14 9.19
C THR A 349 -18.95 15.02 9.46
N LEU A 350 -18.49 13.96 10.13
CA LEU A 350 -19.32 12.78 10.42
C LEU A 350 -20.58 13.15 11.23
N ALA A 351 -20.49 14.16 12.09
CA ALA A 351 -21.63 14.74 12.81
C ALA A 351 -22.67 15.39 11.88
N GLN A 352 -22.25 16.15 10.87
CA GLN A 352 -23.16 16.78 9.90
C GLN A 352 -23.85 15.73 9.01
N TRP A 353 -23.16 14.64 8.67
CA TRP A 353 -23.78 13.49 8.02
C TRP A 353 -24.80 12.77 8.92
N GLN A 354 -24.53 12.68 10.23
CA GLN A 354 -25.48 12.13 11.21
C GLN A 354 -26.72 13.02 11.39
N GLU A 355 -26.57 14.35 11.43
CA GLU A 355 -27.72 15.28 11.44
C GLU A 355 -28.59 15.13 10.20
N VAL A 356 -27.99 15.10 9.00
CA VAL A 356 -28.73 14.90 7.74
C VAL A 356 -29.41 13.52 7.71
N GLN A 357 -28.76 12.47 8.21
CA GLN A 357 -29.36 11.15 8.32
C GLN A 357 -30.55 11.13 9.29
N GLN A 358 -30.44 11.80 10.45
CA GLN A 358 -31.53 11.92 11.42
C GLN A 358 -32.71 12.70 10.82
N GLN A 359 -32.47 13.85 10.17
CA GLN A 359 -33.51 14.62 9.48
C GLN A 359 -34.23 13.80 8.40
N VAL A 360 -33.51 12.95 7.65
CA VAL A 360 -34.10 12.01 6.68
C VAL A 360 -34.90 10.90 7.34
N GLN A 361 -34.62 10.56 8.60
CA GLN A 361 -35.40 9.59 9.37
C GLN A 361 -36.65 10.22 10.01
N ASP A 362 -36.51 11.35 10.70
CA ASP A 362 -37.61 12.12 11.30
C ASP A 362 -38.68 12.48 10.25
N THR A 363 -38.25 12.90 9.06
CA THR A 363 -39.17 13.20 7.95
C THR A 363 -39.91 11.96 7.44
N ARG A 364 -39.27 10.78 7.39
CA ARG A 364 -39.96 9.51 7.06
C ARG A 364 -40.98 9.13 8.12
N GLU A 365 -40.63 9.21 9.39
CA GLU A 365 -41.52 8.89 10.50
C GLU A 365 -42.74 9.84 10.52
N SER A 366 -42.55 11.13 10.23
CA SER A 366 -43.65 12.10 10.07
C SER A 366 -44.57 11.77 8.88
N LEU A 367 -44.01 11.29 7.76
CA LEU A 367 -44.77 10.89 6.57
C LEU A 367 -45.57 9.60 6.83
N GLU A 368 -45.03 8.65 7.59
CA GLU A 368 -45.77 7.45 8.01
C GLU A 368 -46.88 7.78 9.01
N ALA A 369 -46.63 8.64 9.99
CA ALA A 369 -47.67 9.13 10.90
C ALA A 369 -48.80 9.83 10.13
N ALA A 370 -48.47 10.66 9.14
CA ALA A 370 -49.44 11.31 8.27
C ALA A 370 -50.23 10.35 7.38
N ARG A 371 -49.66 9.21 6.96
CA ARG A 371 -50.38 8.13 6.24
C ARG A 371 -51.38 7.42 7.16
N ARG A 372 -50.92 6.95 8.32
CA ARG A 372 -51.77 6.29 9.32
C ARG A 372 -52.92 7.18 9.77
N GLY A 373 -52.69 8.49 9.89
CA GLY A 373 -53.73 9.50 10.16
C GLY A 373 -54.80 9.63 9.06
N ARG A 374 -54.42 9.48 7.78
CA ARG A 374 -55.37 9.47 6.65
C ARG A 374 -56.16 8.16 6.60
N GLU A 375 -55.49 7.03 6.77
CA GLU A 375 -56.12 5.71 6.82
C GLU A 375 -57.20 5.63 7.92
N LEU A 376 -56.92 6.21 9.10
CA LEU A 376 -57.91 6.35 10.18
C LEU A 376 -59.06 7.30 9.82
N ALA A 377 -58.78 8.44 9.17
CA ALA A 377 -59.82 9.38 8.74
C ALA A 377 -60.75 8.78 7.67
N GLU A 378 -60.20 8.01 6.72
CA GLU A 378 -60.95 7.27 5.70
C GLU A 378 -61.83 6.17 6.34
N ALA A 379 -61.29 5.43 7.32
CA ALA A 379 -62.06 4.46 8.09
C ALA A 379 -63.22 5.11 8.88
N HIS A 380 -62.97 6.25 9.54
CA HIS A 380 -64.01 7.02 10.23
C HIS A 380 -65.08 7.54 9.26
N HIS A 381 -64.69 8.05 8.08
CA HIS A 381 -65.63 8.48 7.05
C HIS A 381 -66.53 7.31 6.62
N LEU A 382 -65.95 6.13 6.34
CA LEU A 382 -66.70 4.95 5.91
C LEU A 382 -67.65 4.40 6.99
N VAL A 383 -67.30 4.53 8.28
CA VAL A 383 -68.21 4.23 9.40
C VAL A 383 -69.35 5.25 9.47
N SER A 384 -69.05 6.55 9.39
CA SER A 384 -70.07 7.60 9.44
C SER A 384 -71.03 7.54 8.25
N GLN A 385 -70.54 7.21 7.06
CA GLN A 385 -71.36 6.98 5.86
C GLN A 385 -72.34 5.83 6.08
N LYS A 386 -71.88 4.66 6.55
CA LYS A 386 -72.76 3.51 6.86
C LYS A 386 -73.80 3.84 7.94
N GLN A 387 -73.45 4.71 8.89
CA GLN A 387 -74.39 5.18 9.91
C GLN A 387 -75.44 6.15 9.34
N ILE A 388 -75.06 7.02 8.39
CA ILE A 388 -75.98 7.86 7.63
C ILE A 388 -76.91 7.02 6.75
N GLU A 389 -76.38 6.02 6.03
CA GLU A 389 -77.16 5.07 5.21
C GLU A 389 -78.20 4.32 6.07
N LYS A 390 -77.81 3.86 7.27
CA LYS A 390 -78.74 3.23 8.22
C LYS A 390 -79.81 4.20 8.73
N LEU A 391 -79.47 5.44 9.03
CA LEU A 391 -80.43 6.48 9.43
C LEU A 391 -81.39 6.83 8.29
N GLN A 392 -80.91 6.88 7.04
CA GLN A 392 -81.75 7.08 5.86
C GLN A 392 -82.75 5.93 5.67
N GLN A 393 -82.32 4.67 5.84
CA GLN A 393 -83.20 3.50 5.82
C GLN A 393 -84.28 3.58 6.92
N GLN A 394 -83.91 3.96 8.15
CA GLN A 394 -84.86 4.16 9.25
C GLN A 394 -85.88 5.29 8.96
N VAL A 395 -85.43 6.43 8.41
CA VAL A 395 -86.32 7.52 7.99
C VAL A 395 -87.26 7.09 6.86
N MET A 396 -86.82 6.23 5.94
CA MET A 396 -87.69 5.68 4.89
C MET A 396 -88.72 4.70 5.46
N ALA A 397 -88.36 3.83 6.40
CA ALA A 397 -89.30 2.94 7.09
C ALA A 397 -90.38 3.74 7.85
N LEU A 398 -89.95 4.72 8.68
CA LEU A 398 -90.86 5.61 9.41
C LEU A 398 -91.79 6.39 8.46
N LYS A 399 -91.31 6.82 7.29
CA LYS A 399 -92.18 7.43 6.26
C LYS A 399 -93.23 6.46 5.74
N THR A 400 -92.88 5.20 5.46
CA THR A 400 -93.87 4.20 5.04
C THR A 400 -94.89 3.87 6.14
N GLU A 401 -94.45 3.79 7.40
CA GLU A 401 -95.33 3.63 8.56
C GLU A 401 -96.30 4.82 8.72
N CYS A 402 -95.81 6.06 8.57
CA CYS A 402 -96.66 7.27 8.60
C CYS A 402 -97.71 7.28 7.48
N VAL A 403 -97.34 6.85 6.26
CA VAL A 403 -98.28 6.74 5.13
C VAL A 403 -99.33 5.65 5.38
N GLN A 404 -98.93 4.50 5.94
CA GLN A 404 -99.86 3.44 6.33
C GLN A 404 -100.81 3.89 7.46
N ALA A 405 -100.29 4.58 8.49
CA ALA A 405 -101.09 5.13 9.58
C ALA A 405 -102.08 6.20 9.09
N HIS A 406 -101.68 7.05 8.14
CA HIS A 406 -102.59 8.03 7.55
C HIS A 406 -103.66 7.38 6.66
N ALA A 407 -103.31 6.35 5.88
CA ALA A 407 -104.30 5.57 5.14
C ALA A 407 -105.30 4.86 6.06
N TYR A 408 -104.83 4.32 7.20
CA TYR A 408 -105.68 3.72 8.23
C TYR A 408 -106.62 4.76 8.88
N ALA A 409 -106.10 5.95 9.21
CA ALA A 409 -106.91 7.07 9.70
C ALA A 409 -108.01 7.45 8.69
N GLN A 410 -107.69 7.57 7.40
CA GLN A 410 -108.68 7.83 6.35
C GLN A 410 -109.72 6.71 6.18
N THR A 411 -109.41 5.45 6.51
CA THR A 411 -110.43 4.38 6.57
C THR A 411 -111.33 4.52 7.79
N GLN A 412 -110.77 4.85 8.97
CA GLN A 412 -111.55 5.11 10.17
C GLN A 412 -112.46 6.35 10.04
N GLU A 413 -111.99 7.42 9.39
CA GLU A 413 -112.82 8.60 9.06
C GLU A 413 -114.03 8.24 8.18
N LYS A 414 -113.86 7.33 7.21
CA LYS A 414 -114.96 6.84 6.35
C LYS A 414 -115.92 5.93 7.11
N GLU A 415 -115.43 5.07 8.00
CA GLU A 415 -116.26 4.25 8.88
C GLU A 415 -117.09 5.13 9.83
N VAL A 416 -116.48 6.15 10.43
CA VAL A 416 -117.18 7.14 11.27
C VAL A 416 -118.21 7.93 10.47
N ALA A 417 -117.91 8.35 9.23
CA ALA A 417 -118.87 9.04 8.37
C ALA A 417 -120.07 8.13 7.99
N LEU A 418 -119.83 6.86 7.69
CA LEU A 418 -120.90 5.87 7.46
C LEU A 418 -121.77 5.63 8.69
N LEU A 419 -121.15 5.57 9.89
CA LEU A 419 -121.88 5.46 11.16
C LEU A 419 -122.69 6.73 11.48
N GLN A 420 -122.18 7.92 11.13
CA GLN A 420 -122.92 9.18 11.25
C GLN A 420 -124.13 9.23 10.30
N GLN A 421 -123.95 8.89 9.01
CA GLN A 421 -125.06 8.75 8.07
C GLN A 421 -126.09 7.73 8.58
N ARG A 422 -125.65 6.57 9.08
CA ARG A 422 -126.57 5.55 9.58
C ARG A 422 -127.33 5.99 10.84
N ASN A 423 -126.71 6.79 11.70
CA ASN A 423 -127.42 7.42 12.82
C ASN A 423 -128.47 8.44 12.32
N GLN A 424 -128.16 9.25 11.31
CA GLN A 424 -129.14 10.17 10.70
C GLN A 424 -130.33 9.41 10.09
N GLU A 425 -130.09 8.33 9.35
CA GLU A 425 -131.14 7.45 8.83
C GLU A 425 -132.03 6.86 9.95
N LEU A 426 -131.43 6.51 11.10
CA LEU A 426 -132.15 6.00 12.27
C LEU A 426 -132.93 7.12 13.01
N GLU A 427 -132.40 8.33 13.08
CA GLU A 427 -133.08 9.51 13.62
C GLU A 427 -134.28 9.92 12.76
N GLU A 428 -134.17 9.85 11.43
CA GLU A 428 -135.29 10.05 10.49
C GLU A 428 -136.35 8.95 10.60
N GLN A 429 -135.95 7.68 10.78
CA GLN A 429 -136.86 6.57 11.06
C GLN A 429 -137.59 6.77 12.41
N LEU A 430 -136.90 7.26 13.44
CA LEU A 430 -137.51 7.60 14.73
C LEU A 430 -138.42 8.84 14.65
N ALA A 431 -138.10 9.83 13.80
CA ALA A 431 -138.92 11.01 13.58
C ALA A 431 -140.21 10.67 12.83
N THR A 432 -140.14 9.87 11.78
CA THR A 432 -141.32 9.41 11.02
C THR A 432 -142.24 8.52 11.85
N LEU A 433 -141.70 7.55 12.59
CA LEU A 433 -142.48 6.72 13.52
C LEU A 433 -143.20 7.53 14.62
N ARG A 434 -142.64 8.68 15.04
CA ARG A 434 -143.28 9.60 16.00
C ARG A 434 -144.42 10.42 15.40
N GLN A 435 -144.44 10.64 14.08
CA GLN A 435 -145.50 11.40 13.41
C GLN A 435 -146.71 10.52 13.03
N SER A 436 -146.54 9.20 12.90
CA SER A 436 -147.57 8.30 12.37
C SER A 436 -148.48 7.61 13.41
N ALA A 437 -148.40 7.96 14.70
CA ALA A 437 -148.92 7.13 15.81
C ALA A 437 -149.90 7.82 16.79
N SER A 438 -150.59 8.89 16.38
CA SER A 438 -151.40 9.72 17.29
C SER A 438 -152.88 9.32 17.41
N ALA A 439 -153.19 8.13 17.96
CA ALA A 439 -154.60 7.71 18.22
C ALA A 439 -154.79 6.68 19.36
N SER A 440 -154.88 7.15 20.61
CA SER A 440 -155.49 6.44 21.77
C SER A 440 -154.70 5.24 22.38
N PRO A 441 -154.98 4.82 23.64
CA PRO A 441 -153.99 5.09 24.70
C PRO A 441 -153.72 3.96 25.73
N GLN A 442 -152.67 4.09 26.55
CA GLN A 442 -152.71 4.08 28.04
C GLN A 442 -151.29 4.26 28.69
N PRO A 443 -151.16 4.53 30.02
CA PRO A 443 -149.96 5.18 30.59
C PRO A 443 -149.23 4.45 31.75
N ALA A 444 -147.94 4.79 31.94
CA ALA A 444 -147.20 4.88 33.22
C ALA A 444 -145.86 5.62 32.97
N VAL A 445 -145.34 6.63 33.69
CA VAL A 445 -145.52 7.24 35.04
C VAL A 445 -144.59 6.67 36.14
N VAL A 446 -143.43 7.33 36.31
CA VAL A 446 -142.71 7.61 37.60
C VAL A 446 -141.95 6.38 38.22
N GLU A 447 -140.81 6.47 38.94
CA GLU A 447 -140.18 7.55 39.74
C GLU A 447 -138.61 7.61 39.65
N ALA A 448 -137.96 8.41 40.51
CA ALA A 448 -136.53 8.78 40.48
C ALA A 448 -135.71 8.34 41.72
N ARG A 449 -134.35 8.40 41.63
CA ARG A 449 -133.30 8.46 42.71
C ARG A 449 -131.88 8.42 42.07
N SER A 450 -130.76 8.74 42.73
CA SER A 450 -130.32 9.97 43.44
C SER A 450 -128.84 9.85 43.93
N ASN A 451 -128.12 10.97 44.13
CA ASN A 451 -126.79 11.15 44.80
C ASN A 451 -125.52 10.87 43.92
N HIS A 452 -124.36 11.58 43.94
CA HIS A 452 -123.62 12.54 44.84
C HIS A 452 -122.57 11.87 45.78
N ARG A 453 -121.37 12.42 46.13
CA ARG A 453 -120.49 13.58 45.72
C ARG A 453 -119.16 13.55 46.58
N ALA A 454 -118.08 14.30 46.24
CA ALA A 454 -116.79 14.54 46.98
C ALA A 454 -115.72 13.40 46.93
N GLN A 455 -114.37 13.54 47.10
CA GLN A 455 -113.37 14.54 47.62
C GLN A 455 -113.01 14.40 49.14
N GLU A 456 -111.75 14.52 49.63
CA GLU A 456 -110.39 14.72 49.04
C GLU A 456 -109.19 14.34 49.99
N ARG A 457 -107.95 14.22 49.45
CA ARG A 457 -106.56 14.28 50.06
C ARG A 457 -106.05 13.30 51.17
N ILE A 458 -105.02 12.49 50.81
CA ILE A 458 -103.61 12.38 51.33
C ILE A 458 -103.34 12.74 52.82
N PRO A 459 -102.70 11.90 53.71
CA PRO A 459 -101.25 11.49 53.62
C PRO A 459 -100.74 10.16 54.29
N ALA A 460 -99.46 9.78 53.99
CA ALA A 460 -98.45 9.03 54.83
C ALA A 460 -98.71 7.56 55.29
N ALA A 461 -97.73 6.72 55.73
CA ALA A 461 -96.25 6.52 55.49
C ALA A 461 -95.75 5.21 56.22
N ALA A 462 -94.43 4.89 56.18
CA ALA A 462 -93.66 3.73 56.75
C ALA A 462 -93.58 2.46 55.84
N ASP A 463 -92.41 2.00 55.35
CA ASP A 463 -91.21 1.32 55.95
C ASP A 463 -91.38 -0.22 56.02
N GLU A 464 -90.37 -1.10 55.88
CA GLU A 464 -88.88 -0.98 55.87
C GLU A 464 -88.29 -1.66 54.59
N SER A 465 -86.97 -1.75 54.28
CA SER A 465 -85.72 -1.27 54.89
C SER A 465 -84.60 -1.08 53.83
N ALA A 466 -83.45 -0.52 54.22
CA ALA A 466 -82.33 -0.09 53.35
C ALA A 466 -81.11 -1.08 53.45
N PRO A 467 -79.83 -0.78 53.03
CA PRO A 467 -79.25 0.47 52.53
C PRO A 467 -78.30 0.38 51.30
N SER A 468 -77.79 1.54 50.89
CA SER A 468 -76.58 1.72 50.06
C SER A 468 -75.58 2.61 50.81
N PRO A 469 -74.31 2.68 50.35
CA PRO A 469 -73.70 4.02 50.22
C PRO A 469 -72.88 4.19 48.93
N ALA A 470 -72.52 5.43 48.60
CA ALA A 470 -71.77 5.81 47.41
C ALA A 470 -70.42 6.46 47.77
N THR A 471 -69.42 6.36 46.88
CA THR A 471 -68.30 7.33 46.80
C THR A 471 -67.62 7.32 45.42
N THR A 472 -66.62 8.19 45.26
CA THR A 472 -66.11 8.73 43.99
C THR A 472 -64.65 8.36 43.66
N TRP A 473 -64.28 8.59 42.39
CA TRP A 473 -62.91 8.79 41.82
C TRP A 473 -62.09 7.59 41.30
N ARG A 474 -61.36 7.92 40.21
CA ARG A 474 -60.13 7.33 39.63
C ARG A 474 -60.21 5.99 38.86
N THR A 475 -59.55 6.04 37.70
CA THR A 475 -58.94 4.91 36.97
C THR A 475 -57.85 4.24 37.80
N PRO A 476 -57.58 2.93 37.59
CA PRO A 476 -56.40 2.60 36.78
C PRO A 476 -56.54 1.34 35.90
N THR A 477 -55.62 1.19 34.94
CA THR A 477 -55.18 -0.12 34.38
C THR A 477 -54.39 -0.90 35.46
N PRO A 478 -54.38 -2.26 35.48
CA PRO A 478 -53.82 -3.10 34.40
C PRO A 478 -54.54 -4.46 34.20
N GLY A 479 -54.00 -5.35 33.34
CA GLY A 479 -54.41 -6.77 33.32
C GLY A 479 -54.29 -7.54 32.00
N ILE A 480 -53.07 -7.79 31.52
CA ILE A 480 -52.75 -8.91 30.60
C ILE A 480 -51.99 -9.93 31.45
N PRO A 481 -52.42 -11.21 31.56
CA PRO A 481 -51.83 -12.30 30.75
C PRO A 481 -52.77 -13.54 30.58
N PRO A 482 -52.28 -14.70 30.08
CA PRO A 482 -51.54 -14.90 28.84
C PRO A 482 -52.18 -15.99 27.94
N LEU A 483 -51.81 -16.01 26.66
CA LEU A 483 -51.61 -17.28 25.94
C LEU A 483 -50.25 -17.24 25.25
N THR A 484 -49.35 -18.10 25.70
CA THR A 484 -47.99 -18.25 25.19
C THR A 484 -47.94 -19.33 24.12
N LEU A 485 -47.16 -19.07 23.07
CA LEU A 485 -46.51 -20.04 22.19
C LEU A 485 -47.42 -21.06 21.48
N ASP A 486 -47.44 -20.94 20.15
CA ASP A 486 -46.93 -22.07 19.37
C ASP A 486 -45.97 -21.49 18.31
N GLU A 487 -44.75 -22.03 18.25
CA GLU A 487 -43.76 -21.60 17.25
C GLU A 487 -44.00 -22.36 15.95
N ARG A 488 -44.09 -21.65 14.82
CA ARG A 488 -43.95 -22.27 13.50
C ARG A 488 -42.99 -21.48 12.62
N GLU A 489 -41.91 -22.14 12.28
CA GLU A 489 -40.88 -21.70 11.35
C GLU A 489 -41.43 -21.71 9.91
N GLU A 490 -41.70 -20.54 9.32
CA GLU A 490 -41.88 -20.44 7.86
C GLU A 490 -40.95 -19.39 7.22
N SER A 491 -39.74 -19.88 6.91
CA SER A 491 -39.10 -19.72 5.60
C SER A 491 -39.06 -18.30 4.98
N ALA A 492 -38.08 -17.49 5.37
CA ALA A 492 -37.69 -16.29 4.64
C ALA A 492 -37.30 -16.59 3.16
N PRO A 493 -37.95 -15.96 2.15
CA PRO A 493 -37.62 -16.21 0.75
C PRO A 493 -36.24 -15.63 0.34
N LEU A 494 -35.41 -16.46 -0.31
CA LEU A 494 -34.07 -16.14 -0.81
C LEU A 494 -34.05 -15.21 -2.05
N GLY A 495 -34.83 -14.12 -2.03
CA GLY A 495 -35.07 -13.26 -3.20
C GLY A 495 -34.00 -12.19 -3.49
N TRP A 496 -33.29 -11.69 -2.47
CA TRP A 496 -32.57 -10.41 -2.59
C TRP A 496 -31.07 -10.52 -2.91
N ARG A 497 -30.38 -11.62 -2.56
CA ARG A 497 -28.92 -11.75 -2.84
C ARG A 497 -28.59 -12.05 -4.31
N GLN A 498 -29.53 -12.54 -5.12
CA GLN A 498 -29.27 -12.88 -6.53
C GLN A 498 -29.37 -11.70 -7.53
N ARG A 499 -29.81 -10.51 -7.10
CA ARG A 499 -29.95 -9.35 -8.01
C ARG A 499 -28.66 -8.55 -8.19
N THR A 500 -27.75 -8.53 -7.21
CA THR A 500 -26.48 -7.80 -7.29
C THR A 500 -25.46 -8.47 -8.20
N GLU A 501 -25.34 -9.80 -8.17
CA GLU A 501 -24.38 -10.55 -9.01
C GLU A 501 -24.65 -10.46 -10.52
N ARG A 502 -25.91 -10.25 -10.93
CA ARG A 502 -26.30 -10.22 -12.36
C ARG A 502 -25.97 -8.89 -13.05
N LEU A 503 -25.62 -7.84 -12.32
CA LEU A 503 -25.17 -6.56 -12.89
C LEU A 503 -23.65 -6.51 -13.11
N LEU A 504 -22.86 -7.15 -12.25
CA LEU A 504 -21.39 -7.21 -12.38
C LEU A 504 -20.90 -8.09 -13.55
N LYS A 505 -21.76 -8.95 -14.12
CA LYS A 505 -21.40 -9.84 -15.26
C LYS A 505 -21.72 -9.26 -16.65
N ARG A 506 -22.18 -8.01 -16.77
CA ARG A 506 -22.46 -7.35 -18.08
C ARG A 506 -21.44 -6.29 -18.51
N SER A 507 -20.54 -5.85 -17.64
CA SER A 507 -19.47 -4.88 -17.97
C SER A 507 -18.20 -5.51 -18.56
N ALA A 508 -18.02 -6.83 -18.43
CA ALA A 508 -16.78 -7.53 -18.81
C ALA A 508 -16.69 -7.98 -20.29
N LEU A 509 -17.64 -7.59 -21.15
CA LEU A 509 -17.72 -8.03 -22.56
C LEU A 509 -17.87 -6.86 -23.57
N ALA A 510 -17.16 -5.76 -23.31
CA ALA A 510 -17.24 -4.53 -24.13
C ALA A 510 -15.89 -3.94 -24.58
N ALA A 511 -14.78 -4.68 -24.43
CA ALA A 511 -13.41 -4.17 -24.66
C ALA A 511 -12.52 -5.13 -25.49
N SER A 512 -13.08 -5.84 -26.47
CA SER A 512 -12.34 -6.88 -27.22
C SER A 512 -12.71 -6.96 -28.71
N ARG A 513 -12.68 -5.81 -29.42
CA ARG A 513 -12.70 -5.77 -30.90
C ARG A 513 -12.25 -4.41 -31.47
N ALA A 514 -10.94 -4.18 -31.45
CA ALA A 514 -10.24 -3.22 -32.31
C ALA A 514 -8.79 -3.69 -32.49
N GLY A 515 -8.28 -3.70 -33.73
CA GLY A 515 -6.86 -3.84 -34.03
C GLY A 515 -6.24 -2.48 -34.39
N GLY A 516 -4.92 -2.33 -34.42
CA GLY A 516 -3.90 -3.33 -34.10
C GLY A 516 -2.49 -2.90 -34.51
N GLU A 517 -1.60 -3.90 -34.59
CA GLU A 517 -0.30 -3.93 -35.28
C GLU A 517 0.92 -3.11 -34.77
N THR A 518 2.08 -3.79 -34.85
CA THR A 518 3.47 -3.32 -34.68
C THR A 518 3.96 -2.95 -33.27
N GLY A 519 5.26 -3.25 -33.01
CA GLY A 519 5.95 -2.90 -31.76
C GLY A 519 6.50 -4.10 -30.96
N SER A 520 7.57 -4.74 -31.43
CA SER A 520 8.22 -5.85 -30.70
C SER A 520 8.80 -5.39 -29.35
N ARG A 521 8.48 -6.12 -28.26
CA ARG A 521 9.17 -6.01 -26.96
C ARG A 521 9.31 -7.37 -26.28
N ASN A 522 10.49 -7.62 -25.74
CA ASN A 522 10.83 -8.86 -25.05
C ASN A 522 10.04 -9.02 -23.75
N ARG A 523 9.51 -10.22 -23.52
CA ARG A 523 8.80 -10.60 -22.29
C ARG A 523 9.80 -11.02 -21.23
N ILE A 524 10.12 -10.13 -20.29
CA ILE A 524 10.79 -10.53 -19.04
C ILE A 524 9.72 -11.12 -18.13
N GLU A 525 9.86 -12.40 -17.78
CA GLU A 525 8.92 -13.08 -16.89
C GLU A 525 9.33 -12.87 -15.43
N LEU A 526 8.54 -12.06 -14.71
CA LEU A 526 8.67 -11.90 -13.25
C LEU A 526 7.81 -12.97 -12.54
N PRO A 527 8.36 -13.72 -11.57
CA PRO A 527 7.64 -14.80 -10.90
C PRO A 527 6.54 -14.27 -9.96
N THR A 528 5.31 -14.75 -10.15
CA THR A 528 4.15 -14.35 -9.33
C THR A 528 4.10 -15.11 -8.00
N PHE A 529 4.55 -14.48 -6.91
CA PHE A 529 4.47 -15.05 -5.56
C PHE A 529 3.96 -14.06 -4.49
N VAL A 530 2.63 -13.84 -4.46
CA VAL A 530 1.91 -13.46 -3.23
C VAL A 530 0.54 -14.15 -3.21
N GLN A 531 0.45 -15.33 -2.58
CA GLN A 531 -0.85 -15.85 -2.14
C GLN A 531 -1.21 -15.19 -0.81
N ARG A 532 -2.30 -14.42 -0.78
CA ARG A 532 -2.89 -13.97 0.49
C ARG A 532 -3.54 -15.16 1.19
N ARG A 533 -3.06 -15.53 2.38
CA ARG A 533 -3.87 -16.30 3.33
C ARG A 533 -4.91 -15.37 3.95
N PRO A 534 -6.15 -15.82 4.18
CA PRO A 534 -7.08 -15.11 5.05
C PRO A 534 -6.68 -15.29 6.52
N TYR A 535 -7.06 -14.30 7.33
CA TYR A 535 -7.39 -14.47 8.75
C TYR A 535 -8.92 -14.61 8.85
#